data_AF-A0AA46JZ36-F1
#
_entry.id   AF-A0AA46JZ36-F1
#
_cell.length_a   1.000
_cell.length_b   1.000
_cell.length_c   1.000
_cell.angle_alpha   90.00
_cell.angle_beta   90.00
_cell.angle_gamma   90.00
#
_symmetry.space_group_name_H-M   'P 1'
#
loop_
_entity.id
_entity.type
_entity.pdbx_description
1 polymer ?
#
loop_
_entity_poly.entity_id
_entity_poly.type
_entity_poly.pdbx_seq_one_letter_code
_entity_poly.pdbx_strand_id
1 'polypeptide(L)'
;MTEYNLYCDESCHLERDNSNVMVLGALILPEDKKEEVKDRIVDIKAKHGVSAHVEVKWTKASEPKIGLYTDLVDYFFDDDDMRFRVLVADKTHLRHEDYNQSHNDWYYKMYFTMLNRLFDSSNTYNVYLDVKDTHSAQRAAKLNEICANSHYDFDHKCIKKIQPIRSDEVQMMQIVDVINGAVCRANRTDIKPPAGAKREIIWRIQNRSKLKLTQSTTPGARKFNLFAWTGGHA
;
A
#
# COMPACT_ATOMS: atom_id res chain seq x y z
N MET A 1 1.19 -3.98 24.61
CA MET A 1 1.08 -2.87 23.64
C MET A 1 2.19 -3.06 22.65
N THR A 2 1.86 -3.29 21.39
CA THR A 2 2.85 -3.45 20.32
C THR A 2 2.96 -2.15 19.53
N GLU A 3 4.16 -1.80 19.13
CA GLU A 3 4.41 -0.70 18.20
C GLU A 3 4.48 -1.22 16.77
N TYR A 4 3.71 -0.63 15.87
CA TYR A 4 3.63 -1.03 14.47
C TYR A 4 4.15 0.07 13.55
N ASN A 5 4.90 -0.33 12.52
CA ASN A 5 5.24 0.49 11.39
C ASN A 5 4.30 0.20 10.22
N LEU A 6 3.77 1.27 9.61
CA LEU A 6 2.93 1.24 8.42
C LEU A 6 3.68 1.92 7.28
N TYR A 7 4.01 1.18 6.22
CA TYR A 7 4.68 1.69 5.02
C TYR A 7 3.66 1.80 3.89
N CYS A 8 3.40 3.02 3.44
CA CYS A 8 2.30 3.33 2.52
C CYS A 8 2.77 3.87 1.18
N ASP A 9 2.10 3.46 0.12
CA ASP A 9 2.32 3.95 -1.24
C ASP A 9 0.99 4.05 -2.00
N GLU A 10 0.97 4.88 -3.03
CA GLU A 10 -0.17 5.08 -3.91
C GLU A 10 0.17 4.87 -5.38
N SER A 11 -0.78 4.24 -6.08
CA SER A 11 -0.74 4.04 -7.52
C SER A 11 -1.94 4.73 -8.17
N CYS A 12 -1.71 5.42 -9.28
CA CYS A 12 -2.76 6.05 -10.10
C CYS A 12 -3.68 7.01 -9.31
N HIS A 13 -3.09 7.85 -8.46
CA HIS A 13 -3.83 8.73 -7.55
C HIS A 13 -4.26 10.07 -8.17
N LEU A 14 -3.71 10.46 -9.32
CA LEU A 14 -4.03 11.75 -9.92
C LEU A 14 -5.37 11.67 -10.66
N GLU A 15 -6.07 12.79 -10.74
CA GLU A 15 -7.36 12.87 -11.46
C GLU A 15 -7.19 12.54 -12.95
N ARG A 16 -6.10 13.03 -13.55
CA ARG A 16 -5.85 12.98 -15.01
C ARG A 16 -4.64 12.13 -15.38
N ASP A 17 -4.51 10.93 -14.79
CA ASP A 17 -3.44 9.98 -15.11
C ASP A 17 -3.85 8.86 -16.08
N ASN A 18 -5.02 8.97 -16.70
CA ASN A 18 -5.58 7.96 -17.62
C ASN A 18 -5.62 6.56 -16.99
N SER A 19 -5.99 6.48 -15.70
CA SER A 19 -6.33 5.24 -15.01
C SER A 19 -7.77 5.30 -14.54
N ASN A 20 -8.50 4.19 -14.68
CA ASN A 20 -9.87 4.08 -14.20
C ASN A 20 -9.96 3.77 -12.69
N VAL A 21 -8.82 3.47 -12.05
CA VAL A 21 -8.73 3.19 -10.61
C VAL A 21 -7.58 3.95 -9.94
N MET A 22 -7.71 4.16 -8.64
CA MET A 22 -6.63 4.54 -7.72
C MET A 22 -6.42 3.41 -6.72
N VAL A 23 -5.17 3.15 -6.32
CA VAL A 23 -4.86 2.16 -5.28
C VAL A 23 -4.00 2.79 -4.19
N LEU A 24 -4.39 2.56 -2.93
CA LEU A 24 -3.64 2.93 -1.74
C LEU A 24 -3.29 1.66 -0.98
N GLY A 25 -2.01 1.40 -0.74
CA GLY A 25 -1.54 0.21 -0.07
C GLY A 25 -0.74 0.54 1.18
N ALA A 26 -0.84 -0.30 2.21
CA ALA A 26 -0.03 -0.23 3.42
C ALA A 26 0.47 -1.62 3.82
N LEU A 27 1.78 -1.77 3.95
CA LEU A 27 2.41 -2.87 4.66
C LEU A 27 2.47 -2.52 6.15
N ILE A 28 2.05 -3.46 7.00
CA ILE A 28 2.03 -3.32 8.45
C ILE A 28 2.94 -4.39 9.04
N LEU A 29 3.89 -4.00 9.89
CA LEU A 29 4.70 -4.93 10.69
C LEU A 29 5.02 -4.36 12.08
N PRO A 30 5.24 -5.21 13.09
CA PRO A 30 5.81 -4.78 14.37
C PRO A 30 7.15 -4.06 14.17
N GLU A 31 7.40 -3.01 14.97
CA GLU A 31 8.63 -2.22 14.84
C GLU A 31 9.89 -3.01 15.24
N ASP A 32 9.77 -3.93 16.19
CA ASP A 32 10.87 -4.83 16.59
C ASP A 32 11.24 -5.85 15.49
N LYS A 33 10.39 -6.04 14.48
CA LYS A 33 10.64 -6.90 13.31
C LYS A 33 11.27 -6.19 12.13
N LYS A 34 11.34 -4.87 12.16
CA LYS A 34 11.82 -4.05 11.04
C LYS A 34 13.19 -4.46 10.51
N GLU A 35 14.16 -4.67 11.40
CA GLU A 35 15.54 -5.00 10.99
C GLU A 35 15.62 -6.41 10.37
N GLU A 36 14.90 -7.38 10.94
CA GLU A 36 14.77 -8.74 10.39
C GLU A 36 14.20 -8.72 8.96
N VAL A 37 13.10 -7.99 8.75
CA VAL A 37 12.47 -7.85 7.43
C VAL A 37 13.39 -7.16 6.43
N LYS A 38 14.08 -6.10 6.86
CA LYS A 38 15.05 -5.37 6.03
C LYS A 38 16.17 -6.30 5.56
N ASP A 39 16.79 -7.04 6.48
CA ASP A 39 17.90 -7.94 6.15
C ASP A 39 17.43 -9.08 5.24
N ARG A 40 16.22 -9.61 5.46
CA ARG A 40 15.66 -10.65 4.59
C ARG A 40 15.41 -10.17 3.16
N ILE A 41 14.95 -8.93 2.98
CA ILE A 41 14.80 -8.32 1.65
C ILE A 41 16.17 -8.17 0.96
N VAL A 42 17.20 -7.77 1.72
CA VAL A 42 18.58 -7.65 1.21
C VAL A 42 19.12 -9.01 0.76
N ASP A 43 18.89 -10.07 1.52
CA ASP A 43 19.28 -11.44 1.14
C ASP A 43 18.59 -11.91 -0.14
N ILE A 44 17.28 -11.63 -0.27
CA ILE A 44 16.51 -11.94 -1.47
C ILE A 44 17.12 -11.21 -2.68
N LYS A 45 17.46 -9.93 -2.56
CA LYS A 45 18.15 -9.20 -3.63
C LYS A 45 19.49 -9.83 -3.99
N ALA A 46 20.31 -10.15 -2.99
CA ALA A 46 21.63 -10.75 -3.19
C ALA A 46 21.55 -12.10 -3.91
N LYS A 47 20.56 -12.95 -3.56
CA LYS A 47 20.26 -14.22 -4.26
C LYS A 47 20.05 -14.05 -5.76
N HIS A 48 19.49 -12.91 -6.18
CA HIS A 48 19.23 -12.58 -7.60
C HIS A 48 20.28 -11.64 -8.20
N GLY A 49 21.43 -11.47 -7.55
CA GLY A 49 22.51 -10.61 -8.04
C GLY A 49 22.18 -9.10 -8.05
N VAL A 50 21.22 -8.68 -7.21
CA VAL A 50 20.82 -7.27 -7.06
C VAL A 50 21.45 -6.68 -5.80
N SER A 51 22.10 -5.52 -5.93
CA SER A 51 22.68 -4.81 -4.78
C SER A 51 21.59 -4.30 -3.83
N ALA A 52 21.90 -4.26 -2.52
CA ALA A 52 21.02 -3.73 -1.48
C ALA A 52 20.53 -2.29 -1.75
N HIS A 53 21.38 -1.48 -2.40
CA HIS A 53 21.11 -0.08 -2.75
C HIS A 53 20.21 0.09 -3.98
N VAL A 54 19.98 -0.98 -4.75
CA VAL A 54 19.12 -0.91 -5.94
C VAL A 54 17.67 -1.04 -5.50
N GLU A 55 16.90 0.02 -5.77
CA GLU A 55 15.46 0.03 -5.54
C GLU A 55 14.72 -0.85 -6.55
N VAL A 56 14.01 -1.86 -6.05
CA VAL A 56 13.12 -2.72 -6.84
C VAL A 56 11.80 -1.98 -7.05
N LYS A 57 11.36 -1.88 -8.31
CA LYS A 57 10.09 -1.22 -8.67
C LYS A 57 9.27 -2.12 -9.59
N TRP A 58 7.97 -2.21 -9.34
CA TRP A 58 6.95 -2.82 -10.19
C TRP A 58 7.07 -2.41 -11.66
N THR A 59 7.38 -1.14 -11.92
CA THR A 59 7.58 -0.62 -13.28
C THR A 59 8.77 -1.26 -14.00
N LYS A 60 9.77 -1.74 -13.26
CA LYS A 60 10.98 -2.43 -13.75
C LYS A 60 10.85 -3.96 -13.76
N ALA A 61 9.67 -4.51 -13.48
CA ALA A 61 9.45 -5.95 -13.53
C ALA A 61 9.55 -6.48 -14.97
N SER A 62 10.37 -7.51 -15.17
CA SER A 62 10.67 -8.12 -16.46
C SER A 62 10.99 -9.61 -16.29
N GLU A 63 10.92 -10.38 -17.39
CA GLU A 63 11.16 -11.84 -17.36
C GLU A 63 12.48 -12.24 -16.69
N PRO A 64 13.63 -11.60 -17.00
CA PRO A 64 14.90 -12.01 -16.40
C PRO A 64 14.96 -11.80 -14.89
N LYS A 65 14.10 -10.93 -14.34
CA LYS A 65 14.07 -10.60 -12.91
C LYS A 65 12.88 -11.23 -12.18
N ILE A 66 12.06 -12.05 -12.84
CA ILE A 66 10.82 -12.57 -12.24
C ILE A 66 11.06 -13.34 -10.93
N GLY A 67 12.18 -14.05 -10.82
CA GLY A 67 12.59 -14.74 -9.60
C GLY A 67 12.68 -13.82 -8.39
N LEU A 68 13.21 -12.60 -8.56
CA LEU A 68 13.30 -11.59 -7.50
C LEU A 68 11.92 -11.18 -6.99
N TYR A 69 11.01 -10.86 -7.91
CA TYR A 69 9.67 -10.38 -7.54
C TYR A 69 8.83 -11.50 -6.91
N THR A 70 8.95 -12.73 -7.41
CA THR A 70 8.22 -13.88 -6.85
C THR A 70 8.75 -14.24 -5.46
N ASP A 71 10.06 -14.19 -5.22
CA ASP A 71 10.63 -14.38 -3.88
C ASP A 71 10.22 -13.28 -2.90
N LEU A 72 10.11 -12.01 -3.33
CA LEU A 72 9.61 -10.93 -2.48
C LEU A 72 8.14 -11.13 -2.10
N VAL A 73 7.31 -11.53 -3.07
CA VAL A 73 5.90 -11.87 -2.81
C VAL A 73 5.82 -13.06 -1.87
N ASP A 74 6.64 -14.08 -2.10
CA ASP A 74 6.64 -15.28 -1.27
C ASP A 74 7.03 -14.98 0.16
N TYR A 75 8.11 -14.22 0.34
CA TYR A 75 8.53 -13.77 1.65
C TYR A 75 7.44 -13.00 2.37
N PHE A 76 6.78 -12.05 1.69
CA PHE A 76 5.63 -11.36 2.28
C PHE A 76 4.58 -12.35 2.78
N PHE A 77 4.25 -13.40 2.03
CA PHE A 77 3.23 -14.37 2.44
C PHE A 77 3.72 -15.44 3.43
N ASP A 78 5.03 -15.69 3.54
CA ASP A 78 5.64 -16.69 4.44
C ASP A 78 5.86 -16.14 5.85
N ASP A 79 6.02 -14.83 6.00
CA ASP A 79 6.33 -14.17 7.28
C ASP A 79 5.04 -13.72 7.99
N ASP A 80 4.69 -14.32 9.13
CA ASP A 80 3.43 -14.04 9.83
C ASP A 80 3.34 -12.64 10.49
N ASP A 81 4.46 -11.93 10.63
CA ASP A 81 4.52 -10.60 11.23
C ASP A 81 4.06 -9.50 10.26
N MET A 82 4.22 -9.75 8.95
CA MET A 82 3.78 -8.82 7.91
C MET A 82 2.28 -8.98 7.57
N ARG A 83 1.57 -7.85 7.53
CA ARG A 83 0.19 -7.75 7.03
C ARG A 83 0.13 -6.71 5.92
N PHE A 84 -0.82 -6.86 4.99
CA PHE A 84 -1.04 -5.86 3.95
C PHE A 84 -2.50 -5.46 3.88
N ARG A 85 -2.76 -4.15 3.83
CA ARG A 85 -4.09 -3.61 3.53
C ARG A 85 -4.01 -2.79 2.26
N VAL A 86 -4.98 -2.96 1.39
CA VAL A 86 -5.06 -2.22 0.13
C VAL A 86 -6.49 -1.77 -0.14
N LEU A 87 -6.64 -0.50 -0.49
CA LEU A 87 -7.89 0.10 -0.94
C LEU A 87 -7.78 0.35 -2.46
N VAL A 88 -8.72 -0.17 -3.22
CA VAL A 88 -8.87 0.08 -4.66
C VAL A 88 -10.10 0.95 -4.84
N ALA A 89 -9.94 2.17 -5.33
CA ALA A 89 -11.04 3.10 -5.57
C ALA A 89 -11.30 3.24 -7.07
N ASP A 90 -12.54 3.01 -7.49
CA ASP A 90 -12.98 3.29 -8.85
C ASP A 90 -13.10 4.81 -9.08
N LYS A 91 -12.47 5.31 -10.15
CA LYS A 91 -12.49 6.72 -10.55
C LYS A 91 -13.53 7.04 -11.63
N THR A 92 -14.14 6.02 -12.26
CA THR A 92 -15.01 6.20 -13.44
C THR A 92 -16.33 6.90 -13.14
N HIS A 93 -16.78 6.86 -11.88
CA HIS A 93 -18.08 7.37 -11.46
C HIS A 93 -17.97 8.43 -10.35
N LEU A 94 -16.83 9.13 -10.25
CA LEU A 94 -16.65 10.21 -9.28
C LEU A 94 -17.49 11.43 -9.65
N ARG A 95 -18.40 11.82 -8.75
CA ARG A 95 -19.25 13.01 -8.89
C ARG A 95 -18.81 14.08 -7.89
N HIS A 96 -17.67 14.72 -8.15
CA HIS A 96 -17.06 15.69 -7.24
C HIS A 96 -18.00 16.87 -6.88
N GLU A 97 -18.73 17.36 -7.87
CA GLU A 97 -19.69 18.47 -7.72
C GLU A 97 -20.82 18.15 -6.74
N ASP A 98 -21.43 16.95 -6.86
CA ASP A 98 -22.53 16.50 -5.98
C ASP A 98 -22.16 16.50 -4.48
N TYR A 99 -20.87 16.30 -4.18
CA TYR A 99 -20.36 16.24 -2.81
C TYR A 99 -19.58 17.50 -2.40
N ASN A 100 -19.59 18.54 -3.24
CA ASN A 100 -18.87 19.80 -3.04
C ASN A 100 -17.41 19.57 -2.58
N GLN A 101 -16.68 18.70 -3.30
CA GLN A 101 -15.33 18.28 -2.93
C GLN A 101 -14.41 18.31 -4.15
N SER A 102 -13.13 18.63 -3.96
CA SER A 102 -12.10 18.46 -4.99
C SER A 102 -11.65 16.99 -5.12
N HIS A 103 -10.88 16.67 -6.16
CA HIS A 103 -10.19 15.39 -6.26
C HIS A 103 -9.22 15.16 -5.10
N ASN A 104 -8.54 16.21 -4.65
CA ASN A 104 -7.65 16.14 -3.50
C ASN A 104 -8.41 15.79 -2.21
N ASP A 105 -9.58 16.39 -1.99
CA ASP A 105 -10.42 16.07 -0.82
C ASP A 105 -10.88 14.61 -0.84
N TRP A 106 -11.31 14.12 -2.01
CA TRP A 106 -11.64 12.72 -2.20
C TRP A 106 -10.45 11.80 -1.93
N TYR A 107 -9.28 12.12 -2.48
CA TYR A 107 -8.03 11.40 -2.26
C TYR A 107 -7.72 11.26 -0.76
N TYR A 108 -7.80 12.35 0.01
CA TYR A 108 -7.58 12.30 1.46
C TYR A 108 -8.63 11.47 2.19
N LYS A 109 -9.91 11.56 1.78
CA LYS A 109 -10.98 10.69 2.33
C LYS A 109 -10.67 9.21 2.08
N MET A 110 -10.14 8.86 0.90
CA MET A 110 -9.75 7.48 0.60
C MET A 110 -8.55 7.03 1.42
N TYR A 111 -7.53 7.88 1.58
CA TYR A 111 -6.36 7.57 2.42
C TYR A 111 -6.75 7.37 3.88
N PHE A 112 -7.59 8.27 4.43
CA PHE A 112 -8.18 8.11 5.75
C PHE A 112 -8.98 6.81 5.84
N THR A 113 -9.83 6.50 4.86
CA THR A 113 -10.64 5.27 4.84
C THR A 113 -9.76 4.01 4.87
N MET A 114 -8.60 4.04 4.20
CA MET A 114 -7.63 2.94 4.24
C MET A 114 -6.96 2.84 5.61
N LEU A 115 -6.41 3.94 6.14
CA LEU A 115 -5.65 3.97 7.40
C LEU A 115 -6.51 3.73 8.64
N ASN A 116 -7.70 4.33 8.71
CA ASN A 116 -8.54 4.35 9.90
C ASN A 116 -8.90 2.95 10.42
N ARG A 117 -8.90 1.95 9.54
CA ARG A 117 -9.17 0.54 9.86
C ARG A 117 -7.97 -0.23 10.43
N LEU A 118 -6.77 0.35 10.38
CA LEU A 118 -5.54 -0.28 10.86
C LEU A 118 -5.22 0.04 12.32
N PHE A 119 -5.77 1.15 12.83
CA PHE A 119 -5.51 1.63 14.17
C PHE A 119 -6.40 0.94 15.20
N ASP A 120 -5.78 0.53 16.30
CA ASP A 120 -6.38 -0.09 17.47
C ASP A 120 -5.75 0.55 18.72
N SER A 121 -6.58 1.09 19.61
CA SER A 121 -6.14 1.81 20.82
C SER A 121 -5.24 1.01 21.79
N SER A 122 -5.14 -0.31 21.64
CA SER A 122 -4.24 -1.15 22.44
C SER A 122 -2.78 -1.17 21.94
N ASN A 123 -2.51 -0.53 20.81
CA ASN A 123 -1.22 -0.50 20.12
C ASN A 123 -0.80 0.93 19.78
N THR A 124 0.43 1.08 19.29
CA THR A 124 0.94 2.35 18.81
C THR A 124 1.44 2.26 17.37
N TYR A 125 1.38 3.35 16.62
CA TYR A 125 1.57 3.34 15.18
C TYR A 125 2.49 4.46 14.69
N ASN A 126 3.44 4.08 13.83
CA ASN A 126 4.25 4.97 13.03
C ASN A 126 3.89 4.78 11.55
N VAL A 127 3.38 5.82 10.91
CA VAL A 127 2.97 5.77 9.51
C VAL A 127 3.99 6.51 8.65
N TYR A 128 4.44 5.84 7.60
CA TYR A 128 5.41 6.33 6.64
C TYR A 128 4.78 6.38 5.25
N LEU A 129 4.73 7.57 4.68
CA LEU A 129 4.16 7.83 3.35
C LEU A 129 5.29 8.05 2.34
N ASP A 130 5.20 7.49 1.14
CA ASP A 130 6.18 7.81 0.09
C ASP A 130 6.11 9.29 -0.33
N VAL A 131 7.27 9.95 -0.45
CA VAL A 131 7.35 11.32 -0.95
C VAL A 131 7.06 11.34 -2.45
N LYS A 132 5.95 11.98 -2.85
CA LYS A 132 5.66 12.24 -4.28
C LYS A 132 5.98 13.66 -4.73
N ASP A 133 5.76 14.64 -3.85
CA ASP A 133 5.89 16.07 -4.18
C ASP A 133 6.23 16.92 -2.95
N THR A 134 6.39 18.23 -3.16
CA THR A 134 6.71 19.21 -2.13
C THR A 134 5.62 19.40 -1.06
N HIS A 135 4.38 18.95 -1.31
CA HIS A 135 3.26 19.06 -0.37
C HIS A 135 3.15 17.84 0.56
N SER A 136 3.96 16.79 0.36
CA SER A 136 3.90 15.54 1.14
C SER A 136 3.90 15.75 2.66
N ALA A 137 4.66 16.74 3.17
CA ALA A 137 4.68 17.09 4.59
C ALA A 137 3.34 17.66 5.10
N GLN A 138 2.73 18.57 4.34
CA GLN A 138 1.41 19.12 4.67
C GLN A 138 0.33 18.05 4.60
N ARG A 139 0.41 17.14 3.61
CA ARG A 139 -0.48 15.99 3.46
C ARG A 139 -0.41 15.09 4.69
N ALA A 140 0.80 14.74 5.12
CA ALA A 140 1.06 13.89 6.28
C ALA A 140 0.54 14.52 7.57
N ALA A 141 0.77 15.83 7.77
CA ALA A 141 0.25 16.55 8.94
C ALA A 141 -1.28 16.54 8.98
N LYS A 142 -1.95 16.77 7.84
CA LYS A 142 -3.42 16.75 7.79
C LYS A 142 -4.00 15.35 8.03
N LEU A 143 -3.37 14.31 7.48
CA LEU A 143 -3.77 12.93 7.76
C LEU A 143 -3.58 12.58 9.23
N ASN A 144 -2.49 13.04 9.86
CA ASN A 144 -2.25 12.81 11.28
C ASN A 144 -3.37 13.42 12.13
N GLU A 145 -3.70 14.68 11.88
CA GLU A 145 -4.77 15.41 12.57
C GLU A 145 -6.13 14.67 12.44
N ILE A 146 -6.52 14.30 11.22
CA ILE A 146 -7.81 13.64 10.98
C ILE A 146 -7.85 12.24 11.63
N CYS A 147 -6.77 11.46 11.52
CA CYS A 147 -6.71 10.13 12.12
C CYS A 147 -6.74 10.20 13.65
N ALA A 148 -5.94 11.10 14.26
CA ALA A 148 -5.92 11.28 15.70
C ALA A 148 -7.30 11.69 16.24
N ASN A 149 -7.96 12.65 15.58
CA ASN A 149 -9.31 13.09 15.94
C ASN A 149 -10.34 11.96 15.86
N SER A 150 -10.29 11.12 14.82
CA SER A 150 -11.23 10.00 14.65
C SER A 150 -11.06 8.90 15.72
N HIS A 151 -9.90 8.83 16.38
CA HIS A 151 -9.60 7.85 17.43
C HIS A 151 -9.58 8.45 18.83
N TYR A 152 -9.97 9.72 18.99
CA TYR A 152 -9.87 10.47 20.25
C TYR A 152 -8.44 10.49 20.84
N ASP A 153 -7.42 10.41 19.99
CA ASP A 153 -6.00 10.31 20.34
C ASP A 153 -5.33 11.69 20.36
N PHE A 154 -5.89 12.60 21.15
CA PHE A 154 -5.46 14.01 21.19
C PHE A 154 -4.04 14.21 21.75
N ASP A 155 -3.53 13.23 22.51
CA ASP A 155 -2.18 13.24 23.07
C ASP A 155 -1.19 12.37 22.28
N HIS A 156 -1.59 11.87 21.10
CA HIS A 156 -0.74 11.08 20.19
C HIS A 156 -0.10 9.84 20.84
N LYS A 157 -0.83 9.18 21.74
CA LYS A 157 -0.39 7.93 22.37
C LYS A 157 -0.56 6.74 21.43
N CYS A 158 -1.60 6.72 20.60
CA CYS A 158 -1.88 5.65 19.64
C CYS A 158 -1.16 5.91 18.31
N ILE A 159 -1.42 7.03 17.66
CA ILE A 159 -0.83 7.42 16.37
C ILE A 159 0.32 8.38 16.66
N LYS A 160 1.51 7.81 16.87
CA LYS A 160 2.71 8.56 17.26
C LYS A 160 3.18 9.52 16.19
N LYS A 161 3.15 9.11 14.91
CA LYS A 161 3.53 9.95 13.77
C LYS A 161 2.94 9.46 12.46
N ILE A 162 2.69 10.42 11.56
CA ILE A 162 2.54 10.21 10.13
C ILE A 162 3.55 11.11 9.44
N GLN A 163 4.52 10.54 8.74
CA GLN A 163 5.60 11.30 8.13
C GLN A 163 5.93 10.83 6.71
N PRO A 164 6.38 11.73 5.83
CA PRO A 164 6.90 11.35 4.53
C PRO A 164 8.30 10.69 4.65
N ILE A 165 8.60 9.72 3.79
CA ILE A 165 9.90 9.06 3.65
C ILE A 165 10.26 8.90 2.17
N ARG A 166 11.55 8.70 1.88
CA ARG A 166 12.00 8.35 0.53
C ARG A 166 12.01 6.84 0.34
N SER A 167 11.35 6.35 -0.71
CA SER A 167 11.20 4.93 -0.97
C SER A 167 12.52 4.17 -1.15
N ASP A 168 13.55 4.82 -1.69
CA ASP A 168 14.87 4.23 -1.92
C ASP A 168 15.68 4.02 -0.63
N GLU A 169 15.31 4.70 0.46
CA GLU A 169 15.96 4.59 1.77
C GLU A 169 15.38 3.43 2.62
N VAL A 170 14.24 2.85 2.23
CA VAL A 170 13.49 1.88 3.05
C VAL A 170 13.17 0.60 2.28
N GLN A 171 13.75 -0.53 2.69
CA GLN A 171 13.61 -1.81 1.96
C GLN A 171 12.15 -2.28 1.86
N MET A 172 11.35 -2.09 2.91
CA MET A 172 9.93 -2.50 2.97
C MET A 172 9.08 -1.85 1.87
N MET A 173 9.45 -0.65 1.42
CA MET A 173 8.72 0.05 0.34
C MET A 173 8.71 -0.72 -0.98
N GLN A 174 9.64 -1.65 -1.17
CA GLN A 174 9.67 -2.50 -2.37
C GLN A 174 8.59 -3.58 -2.34
N ILE A 175 8.29 -4.16 -1.18
CA ILE A 175 7.14 -5.06 -1.03
C ILE A 175 5.86 -4.28 -1.28
N VAL A 176 5.76 -3.06 -0.73
CA VAL A 176 4.62 -2.17 -0.96
C VAL A 176 4.44 -1.89 -2.45
N ASP A 177 5.46 -1.36 -3.14
CA ASP A 177 5.38 -1.00 -4.56
C ASP A 177 5.04 -2.20 -5.46
N VAL A 178 5.62 -3.39 -5.20
CA VAL A 178 5.33 -4.61 -5.98
C VAL A 178 3.89 -5.08 -5.79
N ILE A 179 3.41 -5.18 -4.54
CA ILE A 179 2.05 -5.63 -4.26
C ILE A 179 1.02 -4.59 -4.72
N ASN A 180 1.25 -3.31 -4.40
CA ASN A 180 0.39 -2.19 -4.78
C ASN A 180 0.26 -2.08 -6.29
N GLY A 181 1.38 -2.18 -7.02
CA GLY A 181 1.42 -2.18 -8.47
C GLY A 181 0.71 -3.38 -9.10
N ALA A 182 0.83 -4.57 -8.52
CA ALA A 182 0.13 -5.76 -8.98
C ALA A 182 -1.39 -5.65 -8.78
N VAL A 183 -1.85 -5.17 -7.62
CA VAL A 183 -3.27 -4.94 -7.33
C VAL A 183 -3.84 -3.87 -8.26
N CYS A 184 -3.16 -2.74 -8.43
CA CYS A 184 -3.55 -1.70 -9.39
C CYS A 184 -3.70 -2.28 -10.79
N ARG A 185 -2.69 -3.02 -11.25
CA ARG A 185 -2.70 -3.60 -12.59
C ARG A 185 -3.83 -4.62 -12.80
N ALA A 186 -4.20 -5.37 -11.77
CA ALA A 186 -5.29 -6.34 -11.82
C ALA A 186 -6.68 -5.69 -11.86
N ASN A 187 -6.82 -4.47 -11.33
CA ASN A 187 -8.10 -3.73 -11.29
C ASN A 187 -8.29 -2.74 -12.45
N ARG A 188 -7.24 -2.48 -13.24
CA ARG A 188 -7.32 -1.64 -14.43
C ARG A 188 -7.98 -2.36 -15.60
N THR A 189 -9.15 -1.87 -15.99
CA THR A 189 -9.94 -2.39 -17.14
C THR A 189 -9.78 -1.55 -18.40
N ASP A 190 -9.11 -0.40 -18.29
CA ASP A 190 -8.86 0.57 -19.35
C ASP A 190 -7.64 0.24 -20.24
N ILE A 191 -6.90 -0.82 -19.88
CA ILE A 191 -5.72 -1.30 -20.62
C ILE A 191 -5.84 -2.80 -20.87
N LYS A 192 -5.08 -3.31 -21.86
CA LYS A 192 -5.01 -4.74 -22.17
C LYS A 192 -4.69 -5.55 -20.90
N PRO A 193 -5.10 -6.83 -20.79
CA PRO A 193 -4.71 -7.68 -19.66
C PRO A 193 -3.18 -7.76 -19.46
N PRO A 194 -2.69 -8.00 -18.23
CA PRO A 194 -1.26 -8.13 -17.98
C PRO A 194 -0.69 -9.36 -18.71
N ALA A 195 0.55 -9.22 -19.17
CA ALA A 195 1.31 -10.29 -19.82
C ALA A 195 2.71 -10.39 -19.21
N GLY A 196 3.37 -11.52 -19.48
CA GLY A 196 4.73 -11.79 -19.04
C GLY A 196 4.92 -11.69 -17.52
N ALA A 197 6.05 -11.15 -17.09
CA ALA A 197 6.44 -11.02 -15.68
C ALA A 197 5.36 -10.38 -14.79
N LYS A 198 4.65 -9.35 -15.27
CA LYS A 198 3.58 -8.72 -14.49
C LYS A 198 2.39 -9.66 -14.28
N ARG A 199 2.05 -10.48 -15.28
CA ARG A 199 1.01 -11.51 -15.15
C ARG A 199 1.43 -12.57 -14.13
N GLU A 200 2.69 -12.98 -14.16
CA GLU A 200 3.22 -13.99 -13.24
C GLU A 200 3.21 -13.51 -11.78
N ILE A 201 3.61 -12.26 -11.52
CA ILE A 201 3.55 -11.68 -10.16
C ILE A 201 2.10 -11.62 -9.65
N ILE A 202 1.16 -11.16 -10.48
CA ILE A 202 -0.27 -11.12 -10.14
C ILE A 202 -0.77 -12.53 -9.82
N TRP A 203 -0.47 -13.50 -10.69
CA TRP A 203 -0.84 -14.89 -10.50
C TRP A 203 -0.26 -15.48 -9.21
N ARG A 204 1.00 -15.16 -8.87
CA ARG A 204 1.63 -15.60 -7.63
C ARG A 204 0.90 -15.04 -6.41
N ILE A 205 0.58 -13.74 -6.39
CA ILE A 205 -0.19 -13.12 -5.30
C ILE A 205 -1.57 -13.77 -5.19
N GLN A 206 -2.27 -13.99 -6.30
CA GLN A 206 -3.58 -14.67 -6.31
C GLN A 206 -3.48 -16.09 -5.72
N ASN A 207 -2.43 -16.84 -6.06
CA ASN A 207 -2.23 -18.20 -5.53
C ASN A 207 -1.86 -18.25 -4.06
N ARG A 208 -1.03 -17.31 -3.59
CA ARG A 208 -0.61 -17.23 -2.19
C ARG A 208 -1.77 -16.73 -1.31
N SER A 209 -2.56 -15.77 -1.78
CA SER A 209 -3.70 -15.20 -1.05
C SER A 209 -5.02 -15.97 -1.20
N LYS A 210 -5.17 -16.77 -2.26
CA LYS A 210 -6.44 -17.37 -2.72
C LYS A 210 -7.52 -16.35 -3.10
N LEU A 211 -7.11 -15.13 -3.48
CA LEU A 211 -8.01 -14.04 -3.87
C LEU A 211 -7.93 -13.75 -5.36
N LYS A 212 -8.99 -13.13 -5.91
CA LYS A 212 -9.00 -12.62 -7.29
C LYS A 212 -8.26 -11.29 -7.47
N LEU A 213 -7.97 -10.59 -6.37
CA LEU A 213 -7.45 -9.21 -6.31
C LEU A 213 -8.38 -8.11 -6.85
N THR A 214 -9.57 -8.46 -7.32
CA THR A 214 -10.59 -7.52 -7.83
C THR A 214 -11.85 -7.48 -6.97
N GLN A 215 -11.82 -8.14 -5.80
CA GLN A 215 -12.96 -8.26 -4.91
C GLN A 215 -12.54 -8.03 -3.47
N SER A 216 -13.38 -7.31 -2.73
CA SER A 216 -13.17 -7.06 -1.31
C SER A 216 -13.06 -8.35 -0.52
N THR A 217 -12.08 -8.39 0.37
CA THR A 217 -12.01 -9.39 1.45
C THR A 217 -13.00 -9.04 2.55
N THR A 218 -13.23 -9.97 3.47
CA THR A 218 -13.98 -9.66 4.69
C THR A 218 -13.23 -8.60 5.53
N PRO A 219 -13.93 -7.74 6.29
CA PRO A 219 -13.27 -6.71 7.09
C PRO A 219 -12.21 -7.23 8.07
N GLY A 220 -12.34 -8.48 8.53
CA GLY A 220 -11.41 -9.13 9.46
C GLY A 220 -10.22 -9.85 8.83
N ALA A 221 -10.05 -9.82 7.49
CA ALA A 221 -8.89 -10.46 6.85
C ALA A 221 -7.59 -9.85 7.37
N ARG A 222 -6.72 -10.66 7.98
CA ARG A 222 -5.50 -10.18 8.67
C ARG A 222 -4.28 -10.11 7.78
N LYS A 223 -3.97 -11.20 7.04
CA LYS A 223 -2.73 -11.30 6.25
C LYS A 223 -2.74 -10.35 5.05
N PHE A 224 -3.81 -10.40 4.26
CA PHE A 224 -3.99 -9.60 3.07
C PHE A 224 -5.45 -9.12 3.01
N ASN A 225 -5.66 -7.82 3.22
CA ASN A 225 -6.96 -7.18 3.29
C ASN A 225 -7.17 -6.28 2.06
N LEU A 226 -8.06 -6.67 1.16
CA LEU A 226 -8.43 -5.87 0.00
C LEU A 226 -9.80 -5.23 0.22
N PHE A 227 -9.91 -3.94 -0.04
CA PHE A 227 -11.16 -3.20 -0.02
C PHE A 227 -11.37 -2.50 -1.37
N ALA A 228 -12.28 -3.02 -2.18
CA ALA A 228 -12.75 -2.38 -3.39
C ALA A 228 -13.83 -1.35 -3.01
N TRP A 229 -13.49 -0.08 -3.11
CA TRP A 229 -14.36 1.06 -2.90
C TRP A 229 -15.03 1.46 -4.21
N THR A 230 -16.35 1.59 -4.18
CA THR A 230 -17.16 2.09 -5.29
C THR A 230 -17.82 3.41 -4.90
N GLY A 231 -17.77 4.39 -5.79
CA GLY A 231 -18.56 5.62 -5.65
C GLY A 231 -20.03 5.31 -5.96
N GLY A 232 -20.94 5.59 -5.02
CA GLY A 232 -22.38 5.48 -5.28
C GLY A 232 -23.22 4.75 -4.23
N HIS A 233 -22.64 4.25 -3.13
CA HIS A 233 -23.42 3.79 -1.99
C HIS A 233 -23.47 4.87 -0.91
N ALA A 234 -24.48 5.72 -1.03
CA ALA A 234 -25.18 6.32 0.10
C ALA A 234 -26.48 5.51 0.30
#